data_AF-A0A535LLN6-F1
#
_entry.id   AF-A0A535LLN6-F1
#
_cell.length_a   1.000
_cell.length_b   1.000
_cell.length_c   1.000
_cell.angle_alpha   90.00
_cell.angle_beta   90.00
_cell.angle_gamma   90.00
#
_symmetry.space_group_name_H-M   'P 1'
#
loop_
_entity.id
_entity.type
_entity.pdbx_description
1 polymer ?
#
loop_
_entity_poly.entity_id
_entity_poly.type
_entity_poly.pdbx_seq_one_letter_code
_entity_poly.pdbx_strand_id
1 'polypeptide(L)' 'MVAEVARRIGNCLGLEAGELARLRCAALVHDVGKVAVPAAIVAKGWHQSSSEWETYRLHPYYTQRILERVDTLQ' A
#
# COMPACT_ATOMS: atom_id res chain seq x y z
N MET A 1 -4.83 0.08 12.30
CA MET A 1 -4.66 0.06 10.82
C MET A 1 -3.53 0.99 10.42
N VAL A 2 -2.76 0.67 9.37
CA VAL A 2 -1.62 1.46 8.88
C VAL A 2 -2.00 2.93 8.65
N ALA A 3 -3.19 3.20 8.11
CA ALA A 3 -3.67 4.55 7.82
C ALA A 3 -3.73 5.49 9.05
N GLU A 4 -4.17 4.99 10.21
CA GLU A 4 -4.25 5.83 11.41
C GLU A 4 -2.87 6.08 12.01
N VAL A 5 -1.99 5.08 11.97
CA VAL A 5 -0.60 5.22 12.41
C VAL A 5 0.13 6.24 11.52
N ALA A 6 0.00 6.12 10.21
CA ALA A 6 0.60 7.05 9.24
C ALA A 6 0.10 8.49 9.46
N ARG A 7 -1.22 8.69 9.63
CA ARG A 7 -1.80 10.01 9.93
C ARG A 7 -1.26 10.60 11.24
N ARG A 8 -1.16 9.80 12.30
CA ARG A 8 -0.62 10.26 13.59
C ARG A 8 0.85 10.64 13.49
N ILE A 9 1.66 9.86 12.79
CA ILE A 9 3.06 10.17 12.53
C ILE A 9 3.16 11.47 11.72
N GLY A 10 2.40 11.60 10.63
CA GLY A 10 2.36 12.83 9.84
C GLY A 10 2.00 14.07 10.67
N ASN A 11 1.08 13.93 11.63
CA ASN A 11 0.69 15.02 12.51
C ASN A 11 1.83 15.41 13.45
N CYS A 12 2.57 14.43 14.00
CA CYS A 12 3.76 14.70 14.81
C CYS A 12 4.89 15.37 13.99
N LEU A 13 4.92 15.15 12.67
CA LEU A 13 5.87 15.77 11.75
C LEU A 13 5.42 17.16 11.25
N GLY A 14 4.24 17.64 11.67
CA GLY A 14 3.75 18.97 11.31
C GLY A 14 3.12 19.08 9.92
N LEU A 15 2.69 17.96 9.32
CA LEU A 15 1.95 17.99 8.05
C LEU A 15 0.63 18.73 8.18
N GLU A 16 0.26 19.50 7.15
CA GLU A 16 -1.00 20.24 7.13
C GLU A 16 -2.20 19.30 6.96
N ALA A 17 -3.41 19.80 7.26
CA ALA A 17 -4.64 19.00 7.20
C ALA A 17 -4.87 18.31 5.85
N GLY A 18 -4.56 18.98 4.73
CA GLY A 18 -4.66 18.40 3.39
C GLY A 18 -3.66 17.26 3.15
N GLU A 19 -2.44 17.40 3.64
CA GLU A 19 -1.40 16.36 3.56
C GLU A 19 -1.73 15.16 4.45
N LEU A 20 -2.28 15.40 5.64
CA LEU A 20 -2.78 14.34 6.51
C LEU A 20 -3.92 13.54 5.88
N ALA A 21 -4.84 14.23 5.20
CA ALA A 21 -5.92 13.58 4.46
C ALA A 21 -5.38 12.72 3.31
N ARG A 22 -4.46 13.27 2.51
CA ARG A 22 -3.77 12.53 1.43
C ARG A 22 -3.00 11.32 1.96
N LEU A 23 -2.22 11.49 3.02
CA LEU A 23 -1.43 10.42 3.64
C LEU A 23 -2.33 9.30 4.18
N ARG A 24 -3.46 9.66 4.82
CA ARG A 24 -4.46 8.69 5.27
C ARG A 24 -5.05 7.92 4.10
N CYS A 25 -5.41 8.61 3.00
CA CYS A 25 -5.95 7.97 1.80
C CYS A 25 -4.94 7.01 1.16
N ALA A 26 -3.71 7.47 0.94
CA ALA A 26 -2.62 6.63 0.42
C ALA A 26 -2.40 5.37 1.27
N ALA A 27 -2.39 5.52 2.59
CA ALA A 27 -2.21 4.41 3.51
C ALA A 27 -3.41 3.45 3.60
N LEU A 28 -4.62 3.86 3.20
CA LEU A 28 -5.76 2.93 3.08
C LEU A 28 -5.60 2.00 1.88
N VAL A 29 -4.99 2.48 0.80
CA VAL A 29 -4.86 1.75 -0.48
C VAL A 29 -3.44 1.25 -0.77
N HIS A 30 -2.48 1.46 0.13
CA HIS A 30 -1.05 1.17 -0.12
C HIS A 30 -0.77 -0.27 -0.58
N ASP A 31 -1.56 -1.23 -0.09
CA ASP A 31 -1.41 -2.65 -0.37
C ASP A 31 -2.43 -3.20 -1.39
N VAL A 32 -3.19 -2.34 -2.08
CA VAL A 32 -4.24 -2.78 -3.02
C VAL A 32 -3.68 -3.68 -4.12
N GLY A 33 -2.43 -3.48 -4.56
CA GLY A 33 -1.77 -4.30 -5.56
C GLY A 33 -1.56 -5.77 -5.18
N LYS A 34 -1.78 -6.15 -3.91
CA LYS A 34 -1.77 -7.57 -3.50
C LYS A 34 -2.85 -8.39 -4.19
N VAL A 35 -3.90 -7.77 -4.72
CA VAL A 35 -4.95 -8.45 -5.51
C VAL A 35 -4.41 -9.06 -6.81
N ALA A 36 -3.27 -8.57 -7.32
CA ALA A 36 -2.61 -9.09 -8.51
C ALA A 36 -1.56 -10.18 -8.18
N VAL A 37 -1.32 -10.47 -6.91
CA VAL A 37 -0.41 -11.54 -6.45
C VAL A 37 -1.23 -12.81 -6.22
N PRO A 38 -0.75 -14.00 -6.63
CA PRO A 38 -1.44 -15.26 -6.37
C PRO A 38 -1.78 -15.44 -4.88
N ALA A 39 -3.04 -15.76 -4.57
CA ALA A 39 -3.53 -15.87 -3.21
C ALA A 39 -2.73 -16.88 -2.35
N ALA A 40 -2.24 -17.96 -2.97
CA ALA A 40 -1.38 -18.95 -2.31
C ALA A 40 -0.05 -18.36 -1.82
N ILE A 41 0.52 -17.39 -2.55
CA ILE A 41 1.75 -16.69 -2.14
C ILE A 41 1.43 -15.72 -1.00
N VAL A 42 0.34 -14.95 -1.12
CA VAL A 42 -0.10 -14.02 -0.07
C VAL A 42 -0.37 -14.74 1.26
N ALA A 43 -1.03 -15.90 1.20
CA ALA A 43 -1.40 -16.68 2.39
C ALA A 43 -0.19 -17.29 3.13
N LYS A 44 0.95 -17.51 2.47
CA LYS A 44 2.16 -18.08 3.09
C LYS A 44 2.87 -17.15 4.07
N GLY A 45 2.62 -15.84 3.98
CA GLY A 45 3.28 -14.85 4.83
C GLY A 45 4.81 -14.92 4.70
N TRP A 46 5.51 -15.29 5.77
CA TRP A 46 6.97 -15.31 5.82
C TRP A 46 7.63 -16.61 5.32
N HIS A 47 6.85 -17.64 4.99
CA HIS A 47 7.35 -18.95 4.54
C HIS A 47 7.36 -19.07 3.00
N GLN A 48 7.82 -18.02 2.31
CA GLN A 48 7.87 -17.97 0.86
C GLN A 48 9.25 -18.41 0.35
N SER A 49 9.28 -19.11 -0.78
CA SER A 49 10.54 -19.30 -1.50
C SER A 49 11.07 -17.96 -2.05
N SER A 50 12.33 -17.92 -2.50
CA SER A 50 12.89 -16.71 -3.12
C SER A 50 12.09 -16.23 -4.34
N SER A 51 11.60 -17.15 -5.18
CA SER A 51 10.80 -16.81 -6.36
C SER A 51 9.38 -16.34 -6.00
N GLU A 52 8.79 -16.89 -4.95
CA GLU A 52 7.51 -16.44 -4.40
C GLU A 52 7.65 -15.03 -3.83
N TRP A 53 8.75 -14.77 -3.12
CA TRP A 53 9.06 -13.46 -2.57
C TRP A 53 9.28 -12.40 -3.66
N GLU A 54 9.96 -12.75 -4.76
CA GLU A 54 10.09 -11.87 -5.92
C GLU A 54 8.71 -11.49 -6.50
N THR A 55 7.81 -12.47 -6.61
CA THR A 55 6.43 -12.23 -7.06
C THR A 55 5.66 -11.35 -6.06
N TYR A 56 5.77 -11.62 -4.77
CA TYR A 56 5.11 -10.83 -3.73
C TYR A 56 5.59 -9.37 -3.70
N ARG A 57 6.89 -9.12 -3.92
CA ARG A 57 7.47 -7.76 -3.96
C ARG A 57 7.01 -6.92 -5.15
N LEU A 58 6.28 -7.49 -6.12
CA LEU A 58 5.65 -6.71 -7.20
C LEU A 58 4.35 -6.01 -6.77
N HIS A 59 3.78 -6.33 -5.59
CA HIS A 59 2.53 -5.69 -5.17
C HIS A 59 2.57 -4.15 -5.14
N PRO A 60 3.66 -3.43 -4.78
CA PRO A 60 3.69 -1.98 -4.85
C PRO A 60 3.65 -1.47 -6.30
N TYR A 61 4.30 -2.19 -7.24
CA TYR A 61 4.20 -1.89 -8.67
C TYR A 61 2.75 -2.03 -9.16
N TYR A 62 2.06 -3.09 -8.74
CA TYR A 62 0.64 -3.26 -9.06
C TYR A 62 -0.24 -2.20 -8.38
N THR A 63 0.07 -1.80 -7.14
CA THR A 63 -0.61 -0.67 -6.46
C THR A 63 -0.51 0.59 -7.33
N GLN A 64 0.69 0.98 -7.76
CA GLN A 64 0.88 2.15 -8.62
C GLN A 64 0.05 2.04 -9.90
N ARG A 65 0.14 0.92 -10.62
CA ARG A 65 -0.59 0.70 -11.88
C ARG A 65 -2.11 0.76 -11.72
N ILE A 66 -2.63 0.32 -10.58
CA ILE A 66 -4.07 0.43 -10.27
C ILE A 66 -4.43 1.88 -9.99
N LEU A 67 -3.64 2.59 -9.18
CA LEU A 67 -3.91 3.98 -8.80
C LEU A 67 -3.73 4.99 -9.95
N GLU A 68 -2.85 4.70 -10.92
CA GLU A 68 -2.73 5.46 -12.18
C GLU A 68 -4.02 5.49 -13.00
N ARG A 69 -4.97 4.58 -12.73
CA ARG A 69 -6.27 4.50 -13.43
C ARG A 69 -7.40 5.16 -12.64
N VAL A 70 -7.09 5.82 -11.52
CA VAL A 70 -8.06 6.45 -10.63
C VAL A 70 -7.75 7.94 -10.52
N ASP A 71 -8.35 8.73 -11.41
CA ASP A 71 -8.08 10.17 -11.54
C ASP A 71 -8.32 10.96 -10.24
N THR A 72 -9.23 10.50 -9.39
CA THR A 72 -9.57 11.17 -8.12
C THR A 72 -8.54 10.97 -7.01
N LEU A 73 -7.55 10.09 -7.22
CA LEU A 73 -6.47 9.78 -6.27
C LEU A 73 -5.09 10.26 -6.74
N GLN A 74 -5.02 10.92 -7.91
CA GLN A 74 -3.81 11.54 -8.46
C GLN A 74 -3.57 12.93 -7.86
#